data_AF-A0A962MTZ2-F1
#
_entry.id   AF-A0A962MTZ2-F1
#
_cell.length_a   1.000
_cell.length_b   1.000
_cell.length_c   1.000
_cell.angle_alpha   90.00
_cell.angle_beta   90.00
_cell.angle_gamma   90.00
#
_symmetry.space_group_name_H-M   'P 1'
#
loop_
_entity.id
_entity.type
_entity.pdbx_description
1 polymer ?
#
loop_
_entity_poly.entity_id
_entity_poly.type
_entity_poly.pdbx_seq_one_letter_code
_entity_poly.pdbx_strand_id
1 'polypeptide(L)'
;MSSGPFRVVLTGQLVTGFSREAVVAALARRFETSAGTLVRLFDQGGCPIDADLTAEEAAGLQEQLEQIGAMARIERTGTRPSHATRGLRLPHAGEAVDAGLMTCPACGHRQLVARQCDECGVVFAEFNRARRTGGSYTPTPVGAVATPRPRAEKQSGHRPAQPAKSAYARNVGGWHDAWVDDGNELPTEQYHINLFMGHNAGHLSELCQRMIIGPRTQLRLSWTGGAVISPFLWVMYRKMWVWSAVIFVAEVLLPVILIALGTREHISDKFTYLGIAGVIANRLFWPFLVKYLYCRHARNAIAYLNRMSPTYAADIDIAAAGGASRTSIFVGVVMMIVVSLLTWNVVETVHRVIAGRQPVFAEPPPLPGWPSQPGAPAPGTPAPLPGPGTALDAPPLDGSPAVGVTGDAALNKWVITRSRMRSIGQRLFTSIEQGGAAQDPAQLTMDGVAVALSLDANERLDGWGNPIVYRLEDGGFMLASPGPDGAIGSNDDIEYRRSLPR
;
A
#
# COMPACT_ATOMS: atom_id res chain seq x y z
N MET A 1 -44.38 -26.08 -47.03
CA MET A 1 -43.16 -26.05 -46.19
C MET A 1 -43.08 -24.66 -45.59
N SER A 2 -43.15 -24.55 -44.27
CA SER A 2 -43.31 -23.28 -43.54
C SER A 2 -42.02 -22.47 -43.52
N SER A 3 -41.91 -21.51 -44.43
CA SER A 3 -40.78 -20.59 -44.63
C SER A 3 -40.90 -19.37 -43.71
N GLY A 4 -40.61 -19.55 -42.42
CA GLY A 4 -40.47 -18.44 -41.46
C GLY A 4 -38.99 -18.17 -41.16
N PRO A 5 -38.58 -16.92 -40.86
CA PRO A 5 -37.21 -16.59 -40.49
C PRO A 5 -36.82 -17.26 -39.16
N PHE A 6 -35.57 -17.71 -39.09
CA PHE A 6 -34.95 -18.27 -37.89
C PHE A 6 -33.91 -17.28 -37.34
N ARG A 7 -33.68 -17.31 -36.03
CA ARG A 7 -32.60 -16.57 -35.36
C ARG A 7 -31.75 -17.52 -34.52
N VAL A 8 -30.46 -17.26 -34.42
CA VAL A 8 -29.55 -18.02 -33.55
C VAL A 8 -29.29 -17.22 -32.28
N VAL A 9 -29.45 -17.83 -31.11
CA VAL A 9 -29.24 -17.19 -29.81
C VAL A 9 -28.09 -17.88 -29.09
N LEU A 10 -27.05 -17.13 -28.73
CA LEU A 10 -26.00 -17.61 -27.83
C LEU A 10 -26.61 -17.82 -26.45
N THR A 11 -26.36 -18.97 -25.83
CA THR A 11 -26.93 -19.29 -24.51
C THR A 11 -26.11 -18.76 -23.34
N GLY A 12 -24.86 -18.33 -23.60
CA GLY A 12 -23.88 -17.99 -22.57
C GLY A 12 -23.18 -19.21 -21.95
N GLN A 13 -23.52 -20.42 -22.38
CA GLN A 13 -22.85 -21.66 -21.96
C GLN A 13 -21.74 -22.06 -22.95
N LEU A 14 -20.77 -22.81 -22.44
CA LEU A 14 -19.63 -23.31 -23.20
C LEU A 14 -19.78 -24.81 -23.45
N VAL A 15 -19.27 -25.26 -24.59
CA VAL A 15 -19.13 -26.70 -24.86
C VAL A 15 -18.06 -27.26 -23.91
N THR A 16 -18.29 -28.47 -23.40
CA THR A 16 -17.36 -29.13 -22.47
C THR A 16 -15.96 -29.26 -23.07
N GLY A 17 -14.95 -28.77 -22.35
CA GLY A 17 -13.54 -28.84 -22.78
C GLY A 17 -12.96 -27.54 -23.33
N PHE A 18 -13.77 -26.49 -23.50
CA PHE A 18 -13.28 -25.17 -23.93
C PHE A 18 -13.13 -24.20 -22.74
N SER A 19 -12.09 -23.36 -22.78
CA SER A 19 -11.92 -22.28 -21.80
C SER A 19 -12.70 -21.04 -22.19
N ARG A 20 -13.27 -20.35 -21.20
CA ARG A 20 -14.10 -19.16 -21.41
C ARG A 20 -13.33 -18.07 -22.16
N GLU A 21 -12.06 -17.89 -21.84
CA GLU A 21 -11.19 -16.86 -22.40
C GLU A 21 -10.92 -17.12 -23.89
N ALA A 22 -10.66 -18.38 -24.27
CA ALA A 22 -10.40 -18.76 -25.66
C ALA A 22 -11.65 -18.57 -26.54
N VAL A 23 -12.82 -18.96 -26.03
CA VAL A 23 -14.09 -18.80 -26.74
C VAL A 23 -14.44 -17.32 -26.92
N VAL A 24 -14.28 -16.49 -25.88
CA VAL A 24 -14.50 -15.04 -25.97
C VAL A 24 -13.57 -14.40 -27.00
N ALA A 25 -12.28 -14.78 -27.03
CA ALA A 25 -11.34 -14.25 -28.01
C ALA A 25 -11.67 -14.67 -29.46
N ALA A 26 -12.12 -15.91 -29.66
CA ALA A 26 -12.54 -16.40 -30.98
C ALA A 26 -13.83 -15.73 -31.48
N LEU A 27 -14.82 -15.55 -30.61
CA LEU A 27 -16.05 -14.83 -30.92
C LEU A 27 -15.79 -13.34 -31.19
N ALA A 28 -14.87 -12.71 -30.44
CA ALA A 28 -14.49 -11.32 -30.66
C ALA A 28 -13.94 -11.09 -32.08
N ARG A 29 -13.13 -12.04 -32.57
CA ARG A 29 -12.63 -12.02 -33.95
C ARG A 29 -13.73 -12.25 -34.97
N ARG A 30 -14.65 -13.20 -34.72
CA ARG A 30 -15.70 -13.58 -35.68
C ARG A 30 -16.77 -12.49 -35.87
N PHE A 31 -17.17 -11.83 -34.79
CA PHE A 31 -18.20 -10.79 -34.79
C PHE A 31 -17.62 -9.37 -34.78
N GLU A 32 -16.29 -9.24 -34.96
CA GLU A 32 -15.57 -7.96 -34.98
C GLU A 32 -15.97 -7.03 -33.81
N THR A 33 -16.09 -7.62 -32.61
CA THR A 33 -16.59 -6.93 -31.41
C THR A 33 -15.61 -7.02 -30.26
N SER A 34 -15.73 -6.11 -29.28
CA SER A 34 -14.82 -6.10 -28.15
C SER A 34 -15.06 -7.29 -27.22
N ALA A 35 -13.97 -7.89 -26.71
CA ALA A 35 -14.03 -8.95 -25.72
C ALA A 35 -14.81 -8.53 -24.45
N GLY A 36 -14.71 -7.26 -24.04
CA GLY A 36 -15.46 -6.73 -22.91
C GLY A 36 -16.98 -6.69 -23.13
N THR A 37 -17.43 -6.46 -24.37
CA THR A 37 -18.85 -6.55 -24.74
C THR A 37 -19.33 -8.01 -24.66
N LEU A 38 -18.54 -8.95 -25.17
CA LEU A 38 -18.89 -10.37 -25.15
C LEU A 38 -18.95 -10.95 -23.75
N VAL A 39 -18.02 -10.60 -22.86
CA VAL A 39 -18.07 -11.06 -21.45
C VAL A 39 -19.39 -10.65 -20.79
N ARG A 40 -19.80 -9.39 -20.97
CA ARG A 40 -21.08 -8.89 -20.45
C ARG A 40 -22.29 -9.60 -21.05
N LEU A 41 -22.24 -9.96 -22.33
CA LEU A 41 -23.31 -10.70 -23.01
C LEU A 41 -23.42 -12.14 -22.52
N PHE A 42 -22.29 -12.80 -22.24
CA PHE A 42 -22.26 -14.13 -21.64
C PHE A 42 -22.86 -14.14 -20.22
N ASP A 43 -22.59 -13.09 -19.43
CA ASP A 43 -23.16 -12.96 -18.07
C ASP A 43 -24.66 -12.65 -18.06
N GLN A 44 -25.21 -12.10 -19.15
CA GLN A 44 -26.61 -11.64 -19.24
C GLN A 44 -27.62 -12.70 -19.71
N GLY A 45 -27.19 -13.96 -19.90
CA GLY A 45 -28.13 -15.08 -20.08
C GLY A 45 -28.71 -15.24 -21.49
N GLY A 46 -28.07 -14.64 -22.48
CA GLY A 46 -28.22 -15.02 -23.88
C GLY A 46 -28.31 -13.82 -24.84
N CYS A 47 -27.68 -13.95 -26.00
CA CYS A 47 -27.55 -12.86 -26.98
C CYS A 47 -28.02 -13.33 -28.37
N PRO A 48 -29.03 -12.69 -28.96
CA PRO A 48 -29.45 -13.01 -30.32
C PRO A 48 -28.39 -12.54 -31.34
N ILE A 49 -28.04 -13.42 -32.27
CA ILE A 49 -27.21 -13.16 -33.44
C ILE A 49 -28.14 -13.10 -34.65
N ASP A 50 -28.29 -11.89 -35.22
CA ASP A 50 -29.10 -11.49 -36.40
C ASP A 50 -30.46 -12.16 -36.68
N ALA A 51 -31.40 -11.38 -37.21
CA ALA A 51 -32.83 -11.66 -37.05
C ALA A 51 -33.52 -12.51 -38.14
N ASP A 52 -32.91 -12.77 -39.29
CA ASP A 52 -33.62 -13.36 -40.46
C ASP A 52 -32.77 -14.38 -41.25
N LEU A 53 -32.42 -15.50 -40.63
CA LEU A 53 -31.71 -16.61 -41.28
C LEU A 53 -32.69 -17.65 -41.85
N THR A 54 -32.33 -18.28 -42.96
CA THR A 54 -33.01 -19.51 -43.41
C THR A 54 -32.67 -20.68 -42.46
N ALA A 55 -33.46 -21.76 -42.52
CA ALA A 55 -33.23 -22.94 -41.67
C ALA A 55 -31.84 -23.55 -41.85
N GLU A 56 -31.33 -23.58 -43.09
CA GLU A 56 -30.02 -24.12 -43.42
C GLU A 56 -28.88 -23.22 -42.91
N GLU A 57 -29.01 -21.90 -43.08
CA GLU A 57 -28.02 -20.93 -42.57
C GLU A 57 -27.97 -20.91 -41.04
N ALA A 58 -29.12 -21.02 -40.37
CA ALA A 58 -29.18 -21.08 -38.91
C ALA A 58 -28.51 -22.36 -38.37
N ALA A 59 -28.70 -23.50 -39.05
CA ALA A 59 -28.03 -24.75 -38.71
C ALA A 59 -26.50 -24.66 -38.92
N GLY A 60 -26.06 -24.13 -40.06
CA GLY A 60 -24.63 -23.95 -40.34
C GLY A 60 -23.95 -22.98 -39.37
N LEU A 61 -24.66 -21.92 -38.96
CA LEU A 61 -24.16 -20.98 -37.97
C LEU A 61 -24.07 -21.59 -36.56
N GLN A 62 -25.05 -22.41 -36.16
CA GLN A 62 -25.01 -23.12 -34.89
C GLN A 62 -23.78 -24.06 -34.82
N GLU A 63 -23.57 -24.87 -35.86
CA GLU A 63 -22.43 -25.80 -35.91
C GLU A 63 -21.09 -25.07 -35.81
N GLN A 64 -20.94 -23.93 -36.51
CA GLN A 64 -19.73 -23.11 -36.43
C GLN A 64 -19.48 -22.55 -35.03
N LEU A 65 -20.54 -22.12 -34.32
CA LEU A 65 -20.41 -21.59 -32.97
C LEU A 65 -20.03 -22.70 -31.97
N GLU A 66 -20.59 -23.89 -32.14
CA GLU A 66 -20.25 -25.07 -31.33
C GLU A 66 -18.82 -25.54 -31.55
N GLN A 67 -18.30 -25.48 -32.79
CA GLN A 67 -16.88 -25.73 -33.11
C GLN A 67 -15.93 -24.74 -32.42
N ILE A 68 -16.37 -23.50 -32.23
CA ILE A 68 -15.62 -22.46 -31.49
C ILE A 68 -15.75 -22.67 -29.97
N GLY A 69 -16.61 -23.58 -29.51
CA GLY A 69 -16.85 -23.88 -28.11
C GLY A 69 -17.97 -23.07 -27.46
N ALA A 70 -18.77 -22.34 -28.24
CA ALA A 70 -19.90 -21.54 -27.78
C ALA A 70 -21.23 -22.27 -28.03
N MET A 71 -22.05 -22.45 -27.00
CA MET A 71 -23.34 -23.13 -27.14
C MET A 71 -24.41 -22.17 -27.66
N ALA A 72 -25.01 -22.50 -28.80
CA ALA A 72 -26.04 -21.71 -29.47
C ALA A 72 -27.34 -22.50 -29.63
N ARG A 73 -28.48 -21.80 -29.64
CA ARG A 73 -29.81 -22.39 -29.89
C ARG A 73 -30.51 -21.68 -31.04
N ILE A 74 -31.20 -22.44 -31.90
CA ILE A 74 -32.02 -21.89 -32.98
C ILE A 74 -33.43 -21.62 -32.45
N GLU A 75 -33.94 -20.42 -32.68
CA GLU A 75 -35.32 -20.03 -32.38
C GLU A 75 -36.06 -19.63 -33.68
N ARG A 76 -37.33 -20.02 -33.81
CA ARG A 76 -38.20 -19.54 -34.90
C ARG A 76 -38.69 -18.13 -34.57
N THR A 77 -38.51 -17.18 -35.47
CA THR A 77 -38.97 -15.81 -35.32
C THR A 77 -40.49 -15.77 -35.56
N GLY A 78 -41.27 -16.07 -34.51
CA GLY A 78 -42.71 -15.84 -34.49
C GLY A 78 -42.99 -14.36 -34.23
N THR A 79 -44.08 -13.84 -34.83
CA THR A 79 -44.55 -12.44 -34.81
C THR A 79 -44.81 -11.88 -33.40
N ARG A 80 -43.77 -11.71 -32.59
CA ARG A 80 -43.83 -11.02 -31.30
C ARG A 80 -42.52 -10.25 -31.09
N PRO A 81 -42.55 -8.91 -31.08
CA PRO A 81 -41.34 -8.12 -30.85
C PRO A 81 -40.90 -8.33 -29.40
N SER A 82 -39.93 -9.21 -29.19
CA SER A 82 -39.23 -9.32 -27.91
C SER A 82 -38.31 -8.10 -27.79
N HIS A 83 -38.43 -7.37 -26.69
CA HIS A 83 -37.70 -6.14 -26.36
C HIS A 83 -36.28 -6.09 -26.96
N ALA A 84 -35.99 -4.95 -27.60
CA ALA A 84 -34.72 -4.60 -28.22
C ALA A 84 -33.51 -4.94 -27.33
N THR A 85 -33.03 -6.17 -27.47
CA THR A 85 -31.78 -6.64 -26.86
C THR A 85 -30.72 -6.43 -27.92
N ARG A 86 -29.65 -5.71 -27.58
CA ARG A 86 -28.54 -5.35 -28.46
C ARG A 86 -27.92 -6.65 -29.01
N GLY A 87 -28.33 -7.07 -30.21
CA GLY A 87 -27.88 -8.31 -30.84
C GLY A 87 -26.50 -8.18 -31.49
N LEU A 88 -25.82 -9.31 -31.64
CA LEU A 88 -24.62 -9.41 -32.47
C LEU A 88 -25.07 -9.52 -33.94
N ARG A 89 -24.40 -8.78 -34.84
CA ARG A 89 -24.69 -8.85 -36.28
C ARG A 89 -23.58 -9.60 -37.00
N LEU A 90 -23.96 -10.43 -37.98
CA LEU A 90 -23.00 -11.07 -38.88
C LEU A 90 -22.63 -10.07 -39.98
N PRO A 91 -21.34 -9.93 -40.34
CA PRO A 91 -20.95 -9.12 -41.48
C PRO A 91 -21.61 -9.67 -42.76
N HIS A 92 -22.50 -8.90 -43.39
CA HIS A 92 -23.08 -9.25 -44.69
C HIS A 92 -22.04 -9.04 -45.80
N ALA A 93 -21.93 -10.01 -46.72
CA ALA A 93 -21.06 -9.91 -47.89
C ALA A 93 -21.58 -8.83 -48.86
N GLY A 94 -21.24 -7.56 -48.60
CA GLY A 94 -21.63 -6.43 -49.44
C GLY A 94 -21.88 -5.13 -48.69
N GLU A 95 -22.20 -5.19 -47.39
CA GLU A 95 -22.23 -4.00 -46.52
C GLU A 95 -20.93 -3.96 -45.71
N ALA A 96 -19.92 -3.30 -46.29
CA ALA A 96 -18.77 -2.83 -45.52
C ALA A 96 -19.25 -1.73 -44.58
N VAL A 97 -19.82 -2.12 -43.43
CA VAL A 97 -19.96 -1.21 -42.30
C VAL A 97 -18.52 -0.94 -41.86
N ASP A 98 -18.04 0.29 -42.04
CA ASP A 98 -16.71 0.79 -41.67
C ASP A 98 -16.44 0.77 -40.14
N ALA A 99 -17.10 -0.12 -39.40
CA ALA A 99 -16.90 -0.34 -37.99
C ALA A 99 -15.61 -1.13 -37.76
N GLY A 100 -14.47 -0.45 -37.90
CA GLY A 100 -13.16 -1.01 -37.61
C GLY A 100 -12.27 -1.20 -38.82
N LEU A 101 -12.68 -0.80 -40.02
CA LEU A 101 -11.76 -0.63 -41.15
C LEU A 101 -11.24 0.81 -41.22
N MET A 102 -9.95 0.96 -41.48
CA MET A 102 -9.31 2.23 -41.77
C MET A 102 -8.59 2.18 -43.11
N THR A 103 -8.57 3.30 -43.81
CA THR A 103 -7.83 3.46 -45.06
C THR A 103 -6.44 4.02 -44.76
N CYS A 104 -5.39 3.36 -45.23
CA CYS A 104 -4.03 3.82 -45.06
C CYS A 104 -3.82 5.18 -45.74
N PRO A 105 -3.41 6.24 -45.01
CA PRO A 105 -3.21 7.57 -45.58
C PRO A 105 -1.93 7.68 -46.45
N ALA A 106 -1.11 6.63 -46.52
CA ALA A 106 0.09 6.56 -47.35
C ALA A 106 -0.18 5.87 -48.70
N CYS A 107 -0.82 4.70 -48.71
CA CYS A 107 -1.03 3.90 -49.93
C CYS A 107 -2.50 3.71 -50.32
N GLY A 108 -3.47 4.05 -49.47
CA GLY A 108 -4.89 3.88 -49.76
C GLY A 108 -5.46 2.48 -49.48
N HIS A 109 -4.67 1.55 -48.95
CA HIS A 109 -5.13 0.20 -48.58
C HIS A 109 -6.20 0.22 -47.48
N ARG A 110 -7.28 -0.55 -47.62
CA ARG A 110 -8.34 -0.71 -46.60
C ARG A 110 -8.04 -1.94 -45.76
N GLN A 111 -7.86 -1.74 -44.45
CA GLN A 111 -7.53 -2.80 -43.50
C GLN A 111 -8.25 -2.58 -42.18
N LEU A 112 -8.25 -3.58 -41.30
CA LEU A 112 -8.73 -3.40 -39.92
C LEU A 112 -7.86 -2.36 -39.17
N VAL A 113 -8.43 -1.70 -38.15
CA VAL A 113 -7.70 -0.74 -37.31
C VAL A 113 -6.50 -1.43 -36.67
N ALA A 114 -5.33 -1.17 -37.25
CA ALA A 114 -4.05 -1.67 -36.81
C ALA A 114 -3.09 -0.49 -36.59
N ARG A 115 -1.92 -0.72 -35.99
CA ARG A 115 -0.93 0.35 -35.79
C ARG A 115 -0.09 0.63 -37.04
N GLN A 116 -0.04 -0.32 -37.97
CA GLN A 116 0.77 -0.30 -39.18
C GLN A 116 -0.06 -0.75 -40.38
N CYS A 117 0.27 -0.25 -41.58
CA CYS A 117 -0.37 -0.69 -42.80
C CYS A 117 0.14 -2.07 -43.24
N ASP A 118 -0.76 -3.01 -43.51
CA ASP A 118 -0.42 -4.39 -43.90
C ASP A 118 0.23 -4.46 -45.29
N GLU A 119 -0.05 -3.47 -46.16
CA GLU A 119 0.46 -3.47 -47.53
C GLU A 119 1.73 -2.63 -47.70
N CYS A 120 1.77 -1.40 -47.16
CA CYS A 120 2.93 -0.52 -47.34
C CYS A 120 3.81 -0.36 -46.10
N GLY A 121 3.47 -1.05 -45.00
CA GLY A 121 4.28 -1.07 -43.77
C GLY A 121 4.37 0.26 -43.02
N VAL A 122 3.58 1.29 -43.36
CA VAL A 122 3.66 2.57 -42.65
C VAL A 122 3.03 2.49 -41.27
N VAL A 123 3.73 2.98 -40.24
CA VAL A 123 3.15 3.11 -38.89
C VAL A 123 2.33 4.40 -38.84
N PHE A 124 1.01 4.28 -38.66
CA PHE A 124 0.08 5.42 -38.84
C PHE A 124 0.40 6.61 -37.92
N ALA A 125 0.84 6.35 -36.69
CA ALA A 125 1.20 7.39 -35.72
C ALA A 125 2.49 8.16 -36.09
N GLU A 126 3.42 7.52 -36.79
CA GLU A 126 4.67 8.14 -37.24
C GLU A 126 4.46 8.87 -38.56
N PHE A 127 3.76 8.23 -39.50
CA PHE A 127 3.39 8.83 -40.77
C PHE A 127 2.58 10.14 -40.57
N ASN A 128 1.60 10.13 -39.67
CA ASN A 128 0.83 11.33 -39.34
C ASN A 128 1.66 12.42 -38.62
N ARG A 129 2.69 12.04 -37.85
CA ARG A 129 3.61 13.02 -37.23
C ARG A 129 4.53 13.64 -38.28
N ALA A 130 5.15 12.83 -39.13
CA ALA A 130 6.00 13.30 -40.23
C ALA A 130 5.25 14.24 -41.17
N ARG A 131 4.00 13.89 -41.53
CA ARG A 131 3.13 14.73 -42.37
C ARG A 131 2.78 16.07 -41.72
N ARG A 132 2.65 16.14 -40.39
CA ARG A 132 2.40 17.39 -39.65
C ARG A 132 3.64 18.28 -39.53
N THR A 133 4.84 17.68 -39.46
CA THR A 133 6.10 18.41 -39.33
C THR A 133 6.78 18.69 -40.67
N GLY A 134 6.13 18.37 -41.80
CA GLY A 134 6.69 18.54 -43.14
C GLY A 134 7.90 17.63 -43.43
N GLY A 135 8.09 16.57 -42.65
CA GLY A 135 9.19 15.62 -42.83
C GLY A 135 8.83 14.49 -43.81
N SER A 136 9.80 14.01 -44.59
CA SER A 136 9.63 12.81 -45.41
C SER A 136 9.71 11.55 -44.55
N TYR A 137 8.73 10.65 -44.71
CA TYR A 137 8.74 9.31 -44.12
C TYR A 137 9.22 8.32 -45.16
N THR A 138 10.27 7.54 -44.86
CA THR A 138 10.78 6.48 -45.75
C THR A 138 10.44 5.14 -45.11
N PRO A 139 9.48 4.38 -45.64
CA PRO A 139 9.19 3.04 -45.13
C PRO A 139 10.37 2.10 -45.41
N THR A 140 10.68 1.23 -44.46
CA THR A 140 11.67 0.17 -44.65
C THR A 140 11.05 -0.91 -45.55
N PRO A 141 11.62 -1.23 -46.72
CA PRO A 141 11.04 -2.23 -47.61
C PRO A 141 11.14 -3.63 -47.00
N VAL A 142 10.02 -4.33 -47.00
CA VAL A 142 9.93 -5.75 -46.63
C VAL A 142 10.54 -6.57 -47.78
N GLY A 143 11.60 -7.32 -47.51
CA GLY A 143 12.13 -8.33 -48.42
C GLY A 143 13.40 -7.96 -49.18
N ALA A 144 14.55 -7.99 -48.51
CA ALA A 144 15.84 -8.26 -49.15
C ALA A 144 16.78 -8.93 -48.14
N VAL A 145 16.77 -10.27 -48.13
CA VAL A 145 17.72 -11.08 -47.36
C VAL A 145 19.11 -10.92 -47.98
N ALA A 146 20.00 -10.21 -47.29
CA ALA A 146 21.42 -10.14 -47.64
C ALA A 146 22.18 -11.27 -46.93
N THR A 147 22.70 -12.22 -47.71
CA THR A 147 23.62 -13.27 -47.23
C THR A 147 24.91 -12.65 -46.64
N PRO A 148 25.46 -13.18 -45.52
CA PRO A 148 26.70 -12.64 -44.95
C PRO A 148 27.92 -13.15 -45.72
N ARG A 149 28.80 -12.21 -46.10
CA ARG A 149 30.15 -12.46 -46.61
C ARG A 149 31.14 -12.39 -45.42
N PRO A 150 32.12 -13.30 -45.30
CA PRO A 150 33.01 -13.30 -44.14
C PRO A 150 34.18 -12.34 -44.37
N ARG A 151 34.47 -11.44 -43.41
CA ARG A 151 35.84 -10.94 -43.25
C ARG A 151 36.14 -10.33 -41.87
N ALA A 152 37.10 -10.99 -41.23
CA ALA A 152 38.26 -10.46 -40.48
C ALA A 152 38.07 -9.27 -39.53
N GLU A 153 38.08 -9.62 -38.25
CA GLU A 153 39.05 -9.17 -37.25
C GLU A 153 39.95 -7.98 -37.63
N LYS A 154 39.71 -6.84 -36.99
CA LYS A 154 40.76 -5.90 -36.56
C LYS A 154 40.30 -5.10 -35.35
N GLN A 155 40.98 -5.32 -34.24
CA GLN A 155 40.96 -4.48 -33.06
C GLN A 155 41.61 -3.13 -33.38
N SER A 156 40.91 -2.04 -33.09
CA SER A 156 41.55 -0.82 -32.57
C SER A 156 40.47 0.11 -32.00
N GLY A 157 40.63 0.44 -30.72
CA GLY A 157 39.72 1.33 -30.02
C GLY A 157 39.80 2.75 -30.53
N HIS A 158 38.70 3.49 -30.36
CA HIS A 158 38.65 4.93 -30.14
C HIS A 158 37.27 5.25 -29.53
N ARG A 159 37.28 5.89 -28.36
CA ARG A 159 36.10 6.47 -27.70
C ARG A 159 35.95 7.91 -28.19
N PRO A 160 34.76 8.33 -28.65
CA PRO A 160 34.38 9.72 -28.58
C PRO A 160 33.19 9.94 -27.64
N ALA A 161 33.16 11.16 -27.10
CA ALA A 161 32.22 11.67 -26.11
C ALA A 161 30.77 11.73 -26.62
N GLN A 162 29.82 11.41 -25.75
CA GLN A 162 28.39 11.63 -25.98
C GLN A 162 27.97 12.99 -25.40
N PRO A 163 27.21 13.82 -26.15
CA PRO A 163 26.52 14.96 -25.58
C PRO A 163 25.20 14.52 -24.92
N ALA A 164 24.90 15.17 -23.79
CA ALA A 164 23.71 14.97 -22.98
C ALA A 164 22.41 15.22 -23.79
N LYS A 165 21.48 14.26 -23.77
CA LYS A 165 20.07 14.48 -24.11
C LYS A 165 19.18 13.83 -23.04
N SER A 166 18.13 14.57 -22.71
CA SER A 166 17.24 14.47 -21.55
C SER A 166 16.46 13.15 -21.41
N ALA A 167 16.30 12.72 -20.16
CA ALA A 167 15.93 11.37 -19.75
C ALA A 167 14.42 11.09 -19.57
N TYR A 168 13.50 11.94 -20.06
CA TYR A 168 12.08 11.81 -19.71
C TYR A 168 11.12 11.32 -20.81
N ALA A 169 11.57 11.07 -22.05
CA ALA A 169 10.65 10.81 -23.18
C ALA A 169 10.67 9.38 -23.79
N ARG A 170 11.35 8.38 -23.20
CA ARG A 170 11.59 7.09 -23.91
C ARG A 170 10.87 5.84 -23.40
N ASN A 171 10.19 5.83 -22.25
CA ASN A 171 9.92 4.55 -21.57
C ASN A 171 8.50 3.94 -21.65
N VAL A 172 7.67 4.29 -22.64
CA VAL A 172 6.35 3.62 -22.80
C VAL A 172 6.12 3.04 -24.21
N GLY A 173 7.04 3.24 -25.17
CA GLY A 173 6.81 2.89 -26.58
C GLY A 173 7.52 1.64 -27.13
N GLY A 174 8.41 0.99 -26.37
CA GLY A 174 9.37 0.01 -26.95
C GLY A 174 9.16 -1.47 -26.60
N TRP A 175 8.04 -1.86 -25.99
CA TRP A 175 7.90 -3.19 -25.38
C TRP A 175 7.20 -4.26 -26.25
N HIS A 176 6.71 -3.93 -27.46
CA HIS A 176 5.81 -4.85 -28.18
C HIS A 176 6.23 -5.32 -29.58
N ASP A 177 7.16 -4.68 -30.27
CA ASP A 177 7.37 -4.99 -31.70
C ASP A 177 8.68 -5.75 -32.02
N ALA A 178 9.44 -6.19 -31.00
CA ALA A 178 10.71 -6.93 -31.19
C ALA A 178 10.58 -8.46 -31.11
N TRP A 179 9.37 -9.02 -31.00
CA TRP A 179 9.14 -10.42 -30.61
C TRP A 179 8.75 -11.38 -31.74
N VAL A 180 8.46 -10.85 -32.94
CA VAL A 180 7.81 -11.66 -34.00
C VAL A 180 8.75 -11.97 -35.18
N ASP A 181 9.90 -11.32 -35.33
CA ASP A 181 10.63 -11.37 -36.61
C ASP A 181 12.11 -11.81 -36.59
N ASP A 182 12.72 -12.17 -35.46
CA ASP A 182 14.10 -12.70 -35.45
C ASP A 182 14.14 -14.12 -34.85
N GLY A 183 14.50 -15.09 -35.70
CA GLY A 183 14.12 -16.50 -35.59
C GLY A 183 14.65 -17.31 -34.41
N ASN A 184 13.86 -18.31 -34.00
CA ASN A 184 14.18 -19.55 -33.26
C ASN A 184 15.17 -19.51 -32.07
N GLU A 185 15.64 -18.35 -31.62
CA GLU A 185 16.56 -18.25 -30.51
C GLU A 185 15.76 -18.46 -29.22
N LEU A 186 16.00 -19.61 -28.56
CA LEU A 186 15.32 -19.96 -27.32
C LEU A 186 15.48 -18.81 -26.30
N PRO A 187 14.38 -18.36 -25.67
CA PRO A 187 14.44 -17.24 -24.73
C PRO A 187 15.51 -17.49 -23.67
N THR A 188 16.46 -16.56 -23.58
CA THR A 188 17.59 -16.68 -22.64
C THR A 188 17.09 -16.64 -21.19
N GLU A 189 17.80 -17.27 -20.25
CA GLU A 189 17.46 -17.18 -18.80
C GLU A 189 17.34 -15.72 -18.35
N GLN A 190 18.14 -14.83 -18.95
CA GLN A 190 18.11 -13.39 -18.69
C GLN A 190 16.78 -12.74 -19.07
N TYR A 191 16.14 -13.21 -20.14
CA TYR A 191 14.81 -12.74 -20.53
C TYR A 191 13.78 -13.04 -19.44
N HIS A 192 13.68 -14.29 -19.00
CA HIS A 192 12.73 -14.67 -17.95
C HIS A 192 13.02 -13.96 -16.62
N ILE A 193 14.30 -13.72 -16.28
CA ILE A 193 14.68 -12.95 -15.09
C ILE A 193 14.19 -11.50 -15.20
N ASN A 194 14.40 -10.85 -16.35
CA ASN A 194 13.93 -9.49 -16.58
C ASN A 194 12.39 -9.42 -16.51
N LEU A 195 11.71 -10.40 -17.10
CA LEU A 195 10.25 -10.53 -17.08
C LEU A 195 9.72 -10.69 -15.65
N PHE A 196 10.32 -11.59 -14.86
CA PHE A 196 9.96 -11.80 -13.46
C PHE A 196 10.22 -10.57 -12.59
N MET A 197 11.25 -9.77 -12.87
CA MET A 197 11.56 -8.60 -12.03
C MET A 197 10.66 -7.39 -12.29
N GLY A 198 9.98 -7.35 -13.44
CA GLY A 198 9.06 -6.30 -13.83
C GLY A 198 9.74 -4.98 -14.21
N HIS A 199 9.00 -3.86 -14.12
CA HIS A 199 9.51 -2.54 -14.48
C HIS A 199 10.73 -2.16 -13.61
N ASN A 200 11.77 -1.60 -14.23
CA ASN A 200 13.09 -1.34 -13.63
C ASN A 200 13.92 -2.60 -13.30
N ALA A 201 13.70 -3.72 -13.99
CA ALA A 201 14.51 -4.93 -13.84
C ALA A 201 16.01 -4.70 -14.05
N GLY A 202 16.41 -3.81 -14.96
CA GLY A 202 17.80 -3.69 -15.43
C GLY A 202 18.85 -3.63 -14.32
N HIS A 203 18.65 -2.79 -13.30
CA HIS A 203 19.61 -2.70 -12.19
C HIS A 203 19.65 -3.96 -11.31
N LEU A 204 18.51 -4.62 -11.09
CA LEU A 204 18.44 -5.83 -10.27
C LEU A 204 18.92 -7.06 -11.04
N SER A 205 18.60 -7.14 -12.33
CA SER A 205 18.96 -8.28 -13.15
C SER A 205 20.46 -8.30 -13.45
N GLU A 206 21.10 -7.14 -13.63
CA GLU A 206 22.56 -7.04 -13.69
C GLU A 206 23.22 -7.52 -12.39
N LEU A 207 22.68 -7.14 -11.23
CA LEU A 207 23.19 -7.61 -9.94
C LEU A 207 22.98 -9.12 -9.76
N CYS A 208 21.82 -9.65 -10.14
CA CYS A 208 21.57 -11.09 -10.11
C CYS A 208 22.49 -11.84 -11.07
N GLN A 209 22.74 -11.31 -12.25
CA GLN A 209 23.70 -11.88 -13.20
C GLN A 209 25.10 -11.95 -12.60
N ARG A 210 25.55 -10.90 -11.89
CA ARG A 210 26.83 -10.92 -11.16
C ARG A 210 26.85 -11.90 -9.98
N MET A 211 25.69 -12.32 -9.45
CA MET A 211 25.56 -13.31 -8.38
C MET A 211 25.41 -14.74 -8.90
N ILE A 212 25.03 -14.90 -10.17
CA ILE A 212 24.82 -16.19 -10.82
C ILE A 212 26.09 -16.55 -11.59
N ILE A 213 26.83 -17.54 -11.10
CA ILE A 213 27.98 -18.11 -11.82
C ILE A 213 27.63 -19.56 -12.12
N GLY A 214 27.12 -19.78 -13.33
CA GLY A 214 26.61 -21.07 -13.78
C GLY A 214 25.39 -21.55 -12.98
N PRO A 215 25.35 -22.82 -12.55
CA PRO A 215 24.20 -23.37 -11.83
C PRO A 215 24.13 -22.91 -10.36
N ARG A 216 25.18 -22.27 -9.82
CA ARG A 216 25.25 -21.87 -8.41
C ARG A 216 25.07 -20.36 -8.25
N THR A 217 24.28 -19.97 -7.26
CA THR A 217 24.17 -18.57 -6.80
C THR A 217 25.24 -18.31 -5.73
N GLN A 218 26.21 -17.46 -6.02
CA GLN A 218 27.20 -17.02 -5.03
C GLN A 218 26.61 -15.91 -4.15
N LEU A 219 26.90 -15.98 -2.85
CA LEU A 219 26.52 -14.93 -1.91
C LEU A 219 27.38 -13.69 -2.19
N ARG A 220 26.78 -12.67 -2.81
CA ARG A 220 27.39 -11.32 -2.88
C ARG A 220 26.53 -10.36 -2.08
N LEU A 221 27.09 -9.87 -0.99
CA LEU A 221 26.46 -8.86 -0.16
C LEU A 221 26.34 -7.57 -0.97
N SER A 222 25.14 -7.03 -1.04
CA SER A 222 24.89 -5.77 -1.73
C SER A 222 23.88 -4.95 -0.95
N TRP A 223 24.17 -3.66 -0.77
CA TRP A 223 23.31 -2.78 0.01
C TRP A 223 22.06 -2.38 -0.77
N THR A 224 20.94 -2.28 -0.07
CA THR A 224 19.64 -1.90 -0.66
C THR A 224 18.96 -0.84 0.20
N GLY A 225 18.98 0.42 -0.24
CA GLY A 225 18.44 1.55 0.54
C GLY A 225 16.99 1.35 0.99
N GLY A 226 16.12 0.83 0.12
CA GLY A 226 14.72 0.57 0.47
C GLY A 226 14.53 -0.46 1.58
N ALA A 227 15.44 -1.43 1.70
CA ALA A 227 15.38 -2.44 2.76
C ALA A 227 15.88 -1.93 4.12
N VAL A 228 16.54 -0.76 4.16
CA VAL A 228 16.98 -0.13 5.42
C VAL A 228 15.79 0.39 6.23
N ILE A 229 14.79 0.94 5.53
CA ILE A 229 13.58 1.51 6.15
C ILE A 229 12.65 0.41 6.63
N SER A 230 12.49 -0.68 5.87
CA SER A 230 11.78 -1.87 6.31
C SER A 230 12.10 -3.03 5.37
N PRO A 231 12.95 -3.99 5.77
CA PRO A 231 13.26 -5.14 4.96
C PRO A 231 12.01 -6.03 4.79
N PHE A 232 11.16 -6.12 5.82
CA PHE A 232 9.86 -6.78 5.75
C PHE A 232 8.99 -6.26 4.59
N LEU A 233 8.72 -4.95 4.56
CA LEU A 233 7.87 -4.34 3.52
C LEU A 233 8.50 -4.49 2.13
N TRP A 234 9.82 -4.37 2.03
CA TRP A 234 10.53 -4.56 0.77
C TRP A 234 10.35 -5.97 0.20
N VAL A 235 10.49 -6.99 1.05
CA VAL A 235 10.40 -8.42 0.68
C VAL A 235 8.97 -8.78 0.30
N MET A 236 8.00 -8.23 1.01
CA MET A 236 6.58 -8.42 0.74
C MET A 236 6.10 -7.69 -0.52
N TYR A 237 6.62 -6.49 -0.79
CA TYR A 237 6.39 -5.77 -2.04
C TYR A 237 6.81 -6.60 -3.27
N ARG A 238 7.85 -7.44 -3.09
CA ARG A 238 8.38 -8.39 -4.07
C ARG A 238 7.75 -9.79 -4.00
N LYS A 239 6.62 -9.93 -3.31
CA LYS A 239 5.82 -11.17 -3.18
C LYS A 239 6.57 -12.36 -2.58
N MET A 240 7.65 -12.14 -1.84
CA MET A 240 8.38 -13.21 -1.15
C MET A 240 7.75 -13.52 0.21
N TRP A 241 6.54 -14.07 0.21
CA TRP A 241 5.71 -14.24 1.41
C TRP A 241 6.40 -15.02 2.54
N VAL A 242 7.08 -16.12 2.22
CA VAL A 242 7.80 -16.95 3.21
C VAL A 242 8.92 -16.16 3.87
N TRP A 243 9.76 -15.48 3.08
CA TRP A 243 10.85 -14.66 3.62
C TRP A 243 10.31 -13.43 4.36
N SER A 244 9.19 -12.87 3.93
CA SER A 244 8.52 -11.77 4.61
C SER A 244 8.10 -12.20 6.02
N ALA A 245 7.48 -13.37 6.17
CA ALA A 245 7.13 -13.90 7.49
C ALA A 245 8.36 -14.14 8.38
N VAL A 246 9.43 -14.71 7.84
CA VAL A 246 10.69 -14.94 8.60
C VAL A 246 11.29 -13.63 9.08
N ILE A 247 11.38 -12.62 8.19
CA ILE A 247 11.94 -11.31 8.52
C ILE A 247 11.05 -10.59 9.53
N PHE A 248 9.72 -10.70 9.39
CA PHE A 248 8.79 -10.13 10.35
C PHE A 248 9.02 -10.68 11.76
N VAL A 249 9.14 -12.01 11.89
CA VAL A 249 9.39 -12.66 13.17
C VAL A 249 10.73 -12.22 13.76
N ALA A 250 11.78 -12.21 12.94
CA ALA A 250 13.13 -11.86 13.38
C ALA A 250 13.30 -10.37 13.73
N GLU A 251 12.68 -9.46 12.97
CA GLU A 251 12.86 -8.01 13.08
C GLU A 251 11.87 -7.36 14.05
N VAL A 252 10.62 -7.80 14.06
CA VAL A 252 9.53 -7.13 14.80
C VAL A 252 9.15 -7.96 16.01
N LEU A 253 8.70 -9.19 15.80
CA LEU A 253 8.09 -9.99 16.85
C LEU A 253 9.10 -10.33 17.96
N LEU A 254 10.26 -10.88 17.59
CA LEU A 254 11.27 -11.32 18.54
C LEU A 254 11.82 -10.14 19.37
N PRO A 255 12.24 -8.99 18.80
CA PRO A 255 12.72 -7.88 19.59
C PRO A 255 11.66 -7.24 20.48
N VAL A 256 10.42 -7.12 20.01
CA VAL A 256 9.30 -6.59 20.83
C VAL A 256 9.04 -7.49 22.04
N ILE A 257 9.04 -8.82 21.84
CA ILE A 257 8.91 -9.78 22.95
C ILE A 257 10.07 -9.63 23.93
N LEU A 258 11.32 -9.53 23.44
CA LEU A 258 12.50 -9.37 24.30
C LEU A 258 12.46 -8.07 25.12
N ILE A 259 12.05 -6.96 24.50
CA ILE A 259 11.90 -5.66 25.19
C ILE A 259 10.79 -5.76 26.25
N ALA A 260 9.62 -6.30 25.90
CA ALA A 260 8.50 -6.44 26.83
C ALA A 260 8.81 -7.39 28.00
N LEU A 261 9.64 -8.41 27.77
CA LEU A 261 10.11 -9.28 28.85
C LEU A 261 11.11 -8.55 29.76
N GLY A 262 12.01 -7.74 29.19
CA GLY A 262 13.03 -7.04 29.95
C GLY A 262 12.53 -5.85 30.77
N THR A 263 11.34 -5.30 30.51
CA THR A 263 10.74 -4.23 31.32
C THR A 263 10.11 -4.72 32.63
N ARG A 264 10.30 -6.00 33.00
CA ARG A 264 9.69 -6.59 34.19
C ARG A 264 10.67 -6.61 35.35
N GLU A 265 10.20 -6.22 36.54
CA GLU A 265 11.00 -6.08 37.78
C GLU A 265 11.79 -7.33 38.21
N HIS A 266 11.41 -8.52 37.72
CA HIS A 266 12.08 -9.78 38.05
C HIS A 266 12.92 -10.37 36.90
N ILE A 267 12.91 -9.76 35.72
CA ILE A 267 13.66 -10.22 34.55
C ILE A 267 14.83 -9.27 34.34
N SER A 268 16.00 -9.82 33.99
CA SER A 268 17.20 -9.00 33.80
C SER A 268 17.02 -7.98 32.66
N ASP A 269 17.40 -6.73 32.90
CA ASP A 269 17.43 -5.65 31.90
C ASP A 269 18.21 -6.00 30.64
N LYS A 270 19.09 -7.02 30.71
CA LYS A 270 19.81 -7.61 29.56
C LYS A 270 18.87 -8.01 28.42
N PHE A 271 17.65 -8.45 28.71
CA PHE A 271 16.68 -8.78 27.66
C PHE A 271 16.21 -7.55 26.89
N THR A 272 16.02 -6.41 27.56
CA THR A 272 15.72 -5.13 26.91
C THR A 272 16.85 -4.72 25.99
N TYR A 273 18.10 -4.74 26.48
CA TYR A 273 19.26 -4.42 25.65
C TYR A 273 19.45 -5.39 24.49
N LEU A 274 19.20 -6.68 24.68
CA LEU A 274 19.26 -7.68 23.62
C LEU A 274 18.19 -7.43 22.55
N GLY A 275 16.97 -7.05 22.96
CA GLY A 275 15.91 -6.67 22.04
C GLY A 275 16.28 -5.43 21.22
N ILE A 276 16.74 -4.35 21.87
CA ILE A 276 17.19 -3.12 21.20
C ILE A 276 18.36 -3.41 20.24
N ALA A 277 19.37 -4.16 20.69
CA ALA A 277 20.50 -4.57 19.87
C ALA A 277 20.05 -5.43 18.68
N GLY A 278 19.08 -6.31 18.89
CA GLY A 278 18.46 -7.12 17.84
C GLY A 278 17.79 -6.28 16.76
N VAL A 279 17.06 -5.21 17.12
CA VAL A 279 16.49 -4.27 16.13
C VAL A 279 17.60 -3.63 15.29
N ILE A 280 18.66 -3.12 15.93
CA ILE A 280 19.77 -2.45 15.23
C ILE A 280 20.51 -3.44 14.33
N ALA A 281 20.83 -4.63 14.84
CA ALA A 281 21.54 -5.67 14.09
C ALA A 281 20.72 -6.11 12.86
N ASN A 282 19.42 -6.34 13.00
CA ASN A 282 18.53 -6.69 11.89
C ASN A 282 18.48 -5.59 10.82
N ARG A 283 18.49 -4.31 11.23
CA ARG A 283 18.49 -3.16 10.32
C ARG A 283 19.74 -3.03 9.49
N LEU A 284 20.87 -3.50 10.00
CA LEU A 284 22.12 -3.56 9.25
C LEU A 284 22.21 -4.84 8.43
N PHE A 285 21.76 -5.97 8.96
CA PHE A 285 21.91 -7.30 8.34
C PHE A 285 21.07 -7.50 7.07
N TRP A 286 19.76 -7.25 7.15
CA TRP A 286 18.85 -7.57 6.04
C TRP A 286 19.13 -6.79 4.75
N PRO A 287 19.46 -5.48 4.78
CA PRO A 287 19.78 -4.75 3.55
C PRO A 287 20.92 -5.36 2.72
N PHE A 288 21.84 -6.12 3.33
CA PHE A 288 22.91 -6.84 2.62
C PHE A 288 22.45 -8.17 2.00
N LEU A 289 21.47 -8.85 2.61
CA LEU A 289 21.10 -10.23 2.27
C LEU A 289 19.90 -10.32 1.32
N VAL A 290 18.96 -9.36 1.44
CA VAL A 290 17.64 -9.45 0.81
C VAL A 290 17.70 -9.50 -0.73
N LYS A 291 18.67 -8.81 -1.36
CA LYS A 291 18.89 -8.91 -2.82
C LYS A 291 19.30 -10.32 -3.25
N TYR A 292 20.21 -10.95 -2.52
CA TYR A 292 20.64 -12.31 -2.79
C TYR A 292 19.46 -13.30 -2.66
N LEU A 293 18.67 -13.16 -1.60
CA LEU A 293 17.46 -13.97 -1.39
C LEU A 293 16.46 -13.78 -2.53
N TYR A 294 16.27 -12.55 -3.01
CA TYR A 294 15.39 -12.26 -4.13
C TYR A 294 15.88 -12.90 -5.43
N CYS A 295 17.17 -12.80 -5.78
CA CYS A 295 17.70 -13.46 -6.97
C CYS A 295 17.53 -14.98 -6.91
N ARG A 296 17.79 -15.59 -5.75
CA ARG A 296 17.59 -17.02 -5.54
C ARG A 296 16.12 -17.42 -5.66
N HIS A 297 15.22 -16.62 -5.09
CA HIS A 297 13.78 -16.85 -5.19
C HIS A 297 13.29 -16.74 -6.64
N ALA A 298 13.65 -15.66 -7.35
CA ALA A 298 13.28 -15.45 -8.74
C ALA A 298 13.73 -16.62 -9.62
N ARG A 299 14.98 -17.06 -9.48
CA ARG A 299 15.50 -18.20 -10.25
C ARG A 299 14.74 -19.49 -9.97
N ASN A 300 14.48 -19.80 -8.71
CA ASN A 300 13.72 -20.99 -8.33
C ASN A 300 12.28 -20.93 -8.84
N ALA A 301 11.64 -19.75 -8.80
CA ALA A 301 10.29 -19.55 -9.30
C ALA A 301 10.23 -19.72 -10.82
N ILE A 302 11.15 -19.11 -11.57
CA ILE A 302 11.25 -19.28 -13.02
C ILE A 302 11.51 -20.74 -13.39
N ALA A 303 12.47 -21.39 -12.73
CA ALA A 303 12.78 -22.80 -12.98
C ALA A 303 11.59 -23.72 -12.68
N TYR A 304 10.79 -23.39 -11.67
CA TYR A 304 9.57 -24.12 -11.33
C TYR A 304 8.47 -23.90 -12.38
N LEU A 305 8.22 -22.66 -12.79
CA LEU A 305 7.23 -22.32 -13.81
C LEU A 305 7.57 -22.92 -15.18
N ASN A 306 8.83 -22.83 -15.60
CA ASN A 306 9.30 -23.45 -16.85
C ASN A 306 9.15 -24.98 -16.85
N ARG A 307 9.18 -25.63 -15.68
CA ARG A 307 8.92 -27.07 -15.57
C ARG A 307 7.44 -27.41 -15.68
N MET A 308 6.54 -26.53 -15.24
CA MET A 308 5.09 -26.76 -15.29
C MET A 308 4.49 -26.44 -16.65
N SER A 309 5.00 -25.42 -17.33
CA SER A 309 4.56 -25.04 -18.68
C SER A 309 5.78 -24.56 -19.47
N PRO A 310 6.32 -25.35 -20.41
CA PRO A 310 7.45 -24.91 -21.24
C PRO A 310 7.03 -24.02 -22.43
N THR A 311 5.74 -23.75 -22.60
CA THR A 311 5.18 -22.95 -23.70
C THR A 311 5.00 -21.48 -23.31
N TYR A 312 4.62 -20.62 -24.25
CA TYR A 312 4.32 -19.19 -24.06
C TYR A 312 3.39 -18.84 -22.87
N ALA A 313 2.59 -19.80 -22.38
CA ALA A 313 1.82 -19.61 -21.15
C ALA A 313 2.72 -19.29 -19.93
N ALA A 314 3.96 -19.79 -19.93
CA ALA A 314 4.95 -19.55 -18.87
C ALA A 314 5.27 -18.07 -18.71
N ASP A 315 5.34 -17.29 -19.80
CA ASP A 315 5.77 -15.90 -19.73
C ASP A 315 4.73 -15.03 -18.99
N ILE A 316 3.45 -15.29 -19.23
CA ILE A 316 2.35 -14.61 -18.52
C ILE A 316 2.41 -14.97 -17.04
N ASP A 317 2.59 -16.25 -16.72
CA ASP A 317 2.68 -16.72 -15.33
C ASP A 317 3.94 -16.21 -14.63
N ILE A 318 5.08 -16.12 -15.31
CA ILE A 318 6.34 -15.55 -14.80
C ILE A 318 6.15 -14.06 -14.51
N ALA A 319 5.54 -13.32 -15.43
CA ALA A 319 5.25 -11.89 -15.24
C ALA A 319 4.26 -11.66 -14.09
N ALA A 320 3.24 -12.52 -13.95
CA ALA A 320 2.23 -12.43 -12.89
C ALA A 320 2.77 -12.85 -11.51
N ALA A 321 3.60 -13.90 -11.46
CA ALA A 321 4.26 -14.35 -10.23
C ALA A 321 5.29 -13.32 -9.74
N GLY A 322 5.98 -12.68 -10.69
CA GLY A 322 6.98 -11.67 -10.44
C GLY A 322 6.44 -10.27 -10.16
N GLY A 323 7.36 -9.31 -10.26
CA GLY A 323 7.09 -7.89 -10.23
C GLY A 323 6.86 -7.31 -8.83
N ALA A 324 6.23 -6.14 -8.84
CA ALA A 324 5.90 -5.34 -7.68
C ALA A 324 4.38 -5.26 -7.55
N SER A 325 3.84 -5.60 -6.39
CA SER A 325 2.41 -5.45 -6.14
C SER A 325 2.13 -4.33 -5.15
N ARG A 326 1.30 -3.36 -5.57
CA ARG A 326 0.78 -2.33 -4.65
C ARG A 326 -0.22 -2.93 -3.66
N THR A 327 -0.98 -3.94 -4.08
CA THR A 327 -1.92 -4.63 -3.20
C THR A 327 -1.20 -5.42 -2.11
N SER A 328 -0.02 -5.98 -2.40
CA SER A 328 0.75 -6.67 -1.36
C SER A 328 1.27 -5.72 -0.28
N ILE A 329 1.68 -4.49 -0.64
CA ILE A 329 2.01 -3.45 0.35
C ILE A 329 0.81 -3.18 1.24
N PHE A 330 -0.36 -2.91 0.65
CA PHE A 330 -1.57 -2.64 1.42
C PHE A 330 -1.90 -3.78 2.38
N VAL A 331 -1.93 -5.02 1.87
CA VAL A 331 -2.22 -6.22 2.67
C VAL A 331 -1.29 -6.33 3.86
N GLY A 332 0.01 -6.09 3.69
CA GLY A 332 0.88 -6.22 4.86
C GLY A 332 1.04 -4.98 5.72
N VAL A 333 0.65 -3.79 5.28
CA VAL A 333 0.40 -2.69 6.23
C VAL A 333 -0.77 -3.07 7.13
N VAL A 334 -1.86 -3.59 6.56
CA VAL A 334 -3.00 -4.09 7.34
C VAL A 334 -2.57 -5.24 8.26
N MET A 335 -1.81 -6.21 7.76
CA MET A 335 -1.29 -7.31 8.58
C MET A 335 -0.38 -6.81 9.71
N MET A 336 0.48 -5.82 9.45
CA MET A 336 1.33 -5.21 10.47
C MET A 336 0.50 -4.54 11.58
N ILE A 337 -0.56 -3.82 11.21
CA ILE A 337 -1.48 -3.20 12.19
C ILE A 337 -2.15 -4.29 13.03
N VAL A 338 -2.71 -5.32 12.39
CA VAL A 338 -3.36 -6.44 13.08
C VAL A 338 -2.39 -7.15 14.03
N VAL A 339 -1.17 -7.45 13.59
CA VAL A 339 -0.18 -8.12 14.44
C VAL A 339 0.28 -7.20 15.57
N SER A 340 0.41 -5.89 15.34
CA SER A 340 0.73 -4.93 16.41
C SER A 340 -0.36 -4.93 17.49
N LEU A 341 -1.64 -4.92 17.09
CA LEU A 341 -2.78 -5.00 18.01
C LEU A 341 -2.83 -6.33 18.76
N LEU A 342 -2.59 -7.45 18.07
CA LEU A 342 -2.51 -8.77 18.70
C LEU A 342 -1.36 -8.86 19.68
N THR A 343 -0.19 -8.34 19.32
CA THR A 343 0.99 -8.32 20.19
C THR A 343 0.72 -7.50 21.44
N TRP A 344 0.07 -6.34 21.30
CA TRP A 344 -0.37 -5.53 22.43
C TRP A 344 -1.33 -6.30 23.35
N ASN A 345 -2.33 -6.98 22.77
CA ASN A 345 -3.30 -7.76 23.53
C ASN A 345 -2.64 -8.95 24.26
N VAL A 346 -1.67 -9.62 23.62
CA VAL A 346 -0.87 -10.68 24.27
C VAL A 346 -0.06 -10.09 25.42
N VAL A 347 0.61 -8.96 25.23
CA VAL A 347 1.37 -8.29 26.29
C VAL A 347 0.45 -7.93 27.46
N GLU A 348 -0.73 -7.40 27.19
CA GLU A 348 -1.72 -7.05 28.22
C GLU A 348 -2.26 -8.30 28.94
N THR A 349 -2.56 -9.37 28.22
CA THR A 349 -3.04 -10.64 28.79
C THR A 349 -1.97 -11.26 29.70
N VAL A 350 -0.73 -11.33 29.21
CA VAL A 350 0.41 -11.85 29.97
C VAL A 350 0.75 -10.92 31.15
N HIS A 351 0.49 -9.62 31.03
CA HIS A 351 0.57 -8.68 32.16
C HIS A 351 -0.51 -8.99 33.21
N ARG A 352 -1.78 -9.13 32.82
CA ARG A 352 -2.89 -9.43 33.75
C ARG A 352 -2.69 -10.76 34.49
N VAL A 353 -2.30 -11.82 33.77
CA VAL A 353 -2.07 -13.16 34.36
C VAL A 353 -0.98 -13.12 35.42
N ILE A 354 0.02 -12.25 35.26
CA ILE A 354 1.19 -12.20 36.14
C ILE A 354 0.99 -11.18 37.27
N ALA A 355 0.38 -10.03 37.00
CA ALA A 355 -0.03 -9.07 38.03
C ALA A 355 -1.07 -9.68 39.00
N GLY A 356 -1.98 -10.52 38.50
CA GLY A 356 -2.92 -11.27 39.34
C GLY A 356 -2.29 -12.35 40.21
N ARG A 357 -0.99 -12.63 40.05
CA ARG A 357 -0.21 -13.53 40.90
C ARG A 357 0.63 -12.80 41.94
N GLN A 358 0.37 -11.51 42.23
CA GLN A 358 0.95 -10.95 43.44
C GLN A 358 0.61 -11.89 44.59
N PRO A 359 1.61 -12.51 45.25
CA PRO A 359 1.34 -13.24 46.46
C PRO A 359 0.67 -12.22 47.35
N VAL A 360 -0.54 -12.54 47.84
CA VAL A 360 -1.11 -11.83 48.98
C VAL A 360 0.04 -11.83 49.98
N PHE A 361 0.69 -10.68 50.15
CA PHE A 361 1.65 -10.50 51.22
C PHE A 361 0.82 -10.87 52.44
N ALA A 362 1.12 -12.06 53.01
CA ALA A 362 0.50 -12.49 54.23
C ALA A 362 0.66 -11.29 55.16
N GLU A 363 -0.48 -10.72 55.52
CA GLU A 363 -0.56 -9.58 56.40
C GLU A 363 0.46 -9.83 57.51
N PRO A 364 1.48 -8.97 57.67
CA PRO A 364 2.59 -9.28 58.55
C PRO A 364 2.00 -9.69 59.90
N PRO A 365 2.42 -10.84 60.46
CA PRO A 365 1.83 -11.34 61.69
C PRO A 365 1.80 -10.19 62.70
N PRO A 366 0.66 -9.97 63.39
CA PRO A 366 0.48 -8.80 64.23
C PRO A 366 1.69 -8.67 65.14
N LEU A 367 2.35 -7.51 65.06
CA LEU A 367 3.55 -7.24 65.84
C LEU A 367 3.26 -7.59 67.31
N PRO A 368 4.11 -8.39 67.99
CA PRO A 368 3.94 -8.66 69.40
C PRO A 368 3.79 -7.33 70.14
N GLY A 369 2.70 -7.20 70.90
CA GLY A 369 2.23 -5.95 71.48
C GLY A 369 3.38 -5.15 72.08
N TRP A 370 3.61 -3.95 71.54
CA TRP A 370 4.58 -3.03 72.10
C TRP A 370 4.20 -2.76 73.56
N PRO A 371 5.14 -2.86 74.53
CA PRO A 371 4.85 -2.53 75.91
C PRO A 371 4.36 -1.08 75.94
N SER A 372 3.16 -0.91 76.48
CA SER A 372 2.49 0.38 76.61
C SER A 372 3.44 1.39 77.25
N GLN A 373 3.78 2.43 76.50
CA GLN A 373 4.64 3.51 76.97
C GLN A 373 3.97 4.15 78.21
N PRO A 374 4.57 4.06 79.41
CA PRO A 374 3.96 4.60 80.61
C PRO A 374 4.08 6.12 80.57
N GLY A 375 2.99 6.81 80.21
CA GLY A 375 2.95 8.27 80.26
C GLY A 375 2.16 8.99 79.17
N ALA A 376 1.48 8.29 78.25
CA ALA A 376 0.58 8.97 77.32
C ALA A 376 -0.68 9.45 78.08
N PRO A 377 -0.96 10.77 78.18
CA PRO A 377 -2.16 11.27 78.83
C PRO A 377 -3.42 10.86 78.05
N ALA A 378 -4.46 10.47 78.79
CA ALA A 378 -5.71 9.99 78.23
C ALA A 378 -6.35 11.01 77.27
N PRO A 379 -6.92 10.56 76.14
CA PRO A 379 -7.61 11.44 75.20
C PRO A 379 -8.93 11.89 75.84
N GLY A 380 -8.97 13.11 76.38
CA GLY A 380 -10.18 13.65 77.00
C GLY A 380 -10.08 15.03 77.66
N THR A 381 -8.89 15.62 77.78
CA THR A 381 -8.75 16.93 78.45
C THR A 381 -8.68 18.06 77.41
N PRO A 382 -9.62 19.03 77.39
CA PRO A 382 -9.53 20.18 76.50
C PRO A 382 -8.38 21.09 76.93
N ALA A 383 -7.48 21.41 76.00
CA ALA A 383 -6.33 22.28 76.22
C ALA A 383 -6.79 23.73 76.49
N PRO A 384 -6.14 24.46 77.44
CA PRO A 384 -6.46 25.86 77.68
C PRO A 384 -5.86 26.76 76.59
N LEU A 385 -6.65 27.75 76.15
CA LEU A 385 -6.26 28.81 75.23
C LEU A 385 -5.08 29.62 75.78
N PRO A 386 -4.02 29.88 75.00
CA PRO A 386 -2.95 30.79 75.41
C PRO A 386 -3.36 32.25 75.17
N GLY A 387 -3.16 33.07 76.21
CA GLY A 387 -3.38 34.52 76.19
C GLY A 387 -2.34 35.30 75.37
N PRO A 388 -2.57 36.61 75.15
CA PRO A 388 -1.78 37.42 74.25
C PRO A 388 -0.53 37.97 74.96
N GLY A 389 0.61 37.84 74.30
CA GLY A 389 1.80 38.61 74.63
C GLY A 389 2.93 37.80 75.25
N THR A 390 3.78 37.24 74.41
CA THR A 390 5.23 37.41 74.58
C THR A 390 5.90 37.22 73.22
N ALA A 391 6.32 38.34 72.63
CA ALA A 391 7.29 38.37 71.55
C ALA A 391 8.66 38.02 72.16
N LEU A 392 9.30 36.98 71.63
CA LEU A 392 10.72 36.68 71.82
C LEU A 392 11.16 35.79 70.65
N ASP A 393 11.89 36.43 69.73
CA ASP A 393 12.97 35.91 68.90
C ASP A 393 12.85 34.47 68.36
N ALA A 394 12.20 34.35 67.21
CA ALA A 394 12.45 33.26 66.28
C ALA A 394 13.52 33.71 65.26
N PRO A 395 14.61 32.95 65.06
CA PRO A 395 15.58 33.23 64.00
C PRO A 395 14.94 33.03 62.61
N PRO A 396 15.48 33.67 61.55
CA PRO A 396 14.94 33.52 60.21
C PRO A 396 15.06 32.08 59.76
N LEU A 397 13.93 31.47 59.38
CA LEU A 397 13.92 30.24 58.61
C LEU A 397 14.47 30.58 57.22
N ASP A 398 15.80 30.52 57.11
CA ASP A 398 16.52 30.51 55.84
C ASP A 398 15.98 29.38 54.95
N GLY A 399 15.79 29.75 53.68
CA GLY A 399 15.13 28.96 52.66
C GLY A 399 15.70 27.55 52.51
N SER A 400 14.95 26.57 53.01
CA SER A 400 15.07 25.20 52.53
C SER A 400 14.56 25.17 51.08
N PRO A 401 15.42 24.92 50.08
CA PRO A 401 14.94 24.69 48.73
C PRO A 401 14.04 23.45 48.73
N ALA A 402 12.93 23.55 48.02
CA ALA A 402 12.04 22.44 47.74
C ALA A 402 12.87 21.18 47.41
N VAL A 403 12.60 20.13 48.19
CA VAL A 403 13.10 18.77 47.97
C VAL A 403 13.08 18.48 46.48
N GLY A 404 14.28 18.20 45.93
CA GLY A 404 14.52 18.07 44.51
C GLY A 404 13.53 17.12 43.85
N VAL A 405 12.50 17.70 43.24
CA VAL A 405 11.71 17.04 42.20
C VAL A 405 12.71 16.74 41.10
N THR A 406 13.14 15.49 41.00
CA THR A 406 14.01 15.00 39.93
C THR A 406 13.53 15.57 38.59
N GLY A 407 14.43 16.13 37.78
CA GLY A 407 14.09 16.83 36.54
C GLY A 407 13.11 16.08 35.63
N ASP A 408 13.11 14.75 35.69
CA ASP A 408 12.19 13.87 34.95
C ASP A 408 10.72 14.01 35.38
N ALA A 409 10.45 14.21 36.67
CA ALA A 409 9.09 14.44 37.17
C ALA A 409 8.58 15.84 36.81
N ALA A 410 9.46 16.85 36.79
CA ALA A 410 9.12 18.17 36.27
C ALA A 410 8.84 18.11 34.77
N LEU A 411 9.71 17.44 33.99
CA LEU A 411 9.57 17.27 32.54
C LEU A 411 8.22 16.61 32.17
N ASN A 412 7.80 15.61 32.92
CA ASN A 412 6.50 14.96 32.73
C ASN A 412 5.32 15.93 32.91
N LYS A 413 5.39 16.86 33.88
CA LYS A 413 4.33 17.85 34.10
C LYS A 413 4.18 18.83 32.93
N TRP A 414 5.29 19.31 32.36
CA TRP A 414 5.28 20.16 31.16
C TRP A 414 4.61 19.47 29.98
N VAL A 415 4.95 18.20 29.73
CA VAL A 415 4.38 17.40 28.65
C VAL A 415 2.88 17.18 28.86
N ILE A 416 2.45 16.85 30.08
CA ILE A 416 1.04 16.67 30.45
C ILE A 416 0.26 17.96 30.19
N THR A 417 0.73 19.10 30.71
CA THR A 417 0.09 20.40 30.53
C THR A 417 -0.09 20.75 29.05
N ARG A 418 0.98 20.62 28.26
CA ARG A 418 0.94 20.96 26.83
C ARG A 418 0.02 20.05 26.03
N SER A 419 0.01 18.75 26.34
CA SER A 419 -0.89 17.78 25.71
C SER A 419 -2.35 18.11 26.02
N ARG A 420 -2.66 18.43 27.29
CA ARG A 420 -4.00 18.79 27.76
C ARG A 420 -4.50 20.07 27.10
N MET A 421 -3.70 21.13 27.08
CA MET A 421 -4.04 22.38 26.40
C MET A 421 -4.28 22.20 24.89
N ARG A 422 -3.46 21.37 24.22
CA ARG A 422 -3.68 21.05 22.80
C ARG A 422 -5.01 20.31 22.59
N SER A 423 -5.35 19.36 23.45
CA SER A 423 -6.63 18.63 23.39
C SER A 423 -7.82 19.58 23.56
N ILE A 424 -7.78 20.44 24.59
CA ILE A 424 -8.83 21.45 24.84
C ILE A 424 -8.94 22.40 23.63
N GLY A 425 -7.83 22.93 23.13
CA GLY A 425 -7.82 23.85 22.00
C GLY A 425 -8.28 23.22 20.68
N GLN A 426 -8.08 21.91 20.49
CA GLN A 426 -8.64 21.19 19.34
C GLN A 426 -10.15 21.04 19.42
N ARG A 427 -10.65 20.58 20.57
CA ARG A 427 -12.08 20.41 20.81
C ARG A 427 -12.83 21.73 20.77
N LEU A 428 -12.26 22.78 21.38
CA LEU A 428 -12.81 24.13 21.38
C LEU A 428 -12.94 24.69 19.96
N PHE A 429 -11.89 24.56 19.14
CA PHE A 429 -11.93 24.99 17.75
C PHE A 429 -13.04 24.29 16.96
N THR A 430 -13.14 22.96 17.08
CA THR A 430 -14.21 22.20 16.42
C THR A 430 -15.59 22.61 16.92
N SER A 431 -15.74 22.86 18.22
CA SER A 431 -16.99 23.36 18.80
C SER A 431 -17.37 24.73 18.26
N ILE A 432 -16.41 25.64 18.07
CA ILE A 432 -16.65 26.97 17.49
C ILE A 432 -17.03 26.87 16.00
N GLU A 433 -16.36 26.01 15.22
CA GLU A 433 -16.70 25.80 13.80
C GLU A 433 -18.07 25.14 13.61
N GLN A 434 -18.44 24.18 14.46
CA GLN A 434 -19.70 23.44 14.35
C GLN A 434 -20.89 24.16 14.99
N GLY A 435 -20.64 24.98 16.03
CA GLY A 435 -21.64 25.57 16.91
C GLY A 435 -22.38 26.80 16.38
N GLY A 436 -22.29 27.08 15.07
CA GLY A 436 -23.08 28.08 14.32
C GLY A 436 -23.76 29.16 15.17
N ALA A 437 -23.01 30.22 15.49
CA ALA A 437 -23.48 31.50 16.04
C ALA A 437 -24.02 31.55 17.50
N ALA A 438 -24.02 30.47 18.29
CA ALA A 438 -24.64 30.53 19.64
C ALA A 438 -23.73 31.05 20.78
N GLN A 439 -22.41 31.11 20.63
CA GLN A 439 -21.50 31.63 21.65
C GLN A 439 -20.46 32.56 21.00
N ASP A 440 -20.58 33.85 21.30
CA ASP A 440 -19.57 34.84 20.96
C ASP A 440 -18.25 34.44 21.67
N PRO A 441 -17.17 34.12 20.93
CA PRO A 441 -15.91 33.70 21.53
C PRO A 441 -15.29 34.78 22.43
N ALA A 442 -15.72 36.05 22.31
CA ALA A 442 -15.33 37.13 23.20
C ALA A 442 -15.96 37.06 24.60
N GLN A 443 -17.10 36.37 24.74
CA GLN A 443 -17.79 36.21 26.03
C GLN A 443 -17.44 34.88 26.71
N LEU A 444 -16.65 34.03 26.05
CA LEU A 444 -16.33 32.71 26.56
C LEU A 444 -15.27 32.81 27.67
N THR A 445 -15.63 32.39 28.88
CA THR A 445 -14.67 32.18 29.98
C THR A 445 -14.22 30.72 30.01
N MET A 446 -13.18 30.39 30.78
CA MET A 446 -12.74 28.99 30.93
C MET A 446 -13.87 28.08 31.47
N ASP A 447 -14.74 28.59 32.33
CA ASP A 447 -15.92 27.84 32.79
C ASP A 447 -16.93 27.62 31.65
N GLY A 448 -17.11 28.61 30.76
CA GLY A 448 -17.87 28.45 29.53
C GLY A 448 -17.28 27.38 28.61
N VAL A 449 -15.95 27.37 28.44
CA VAL A 449 -15.23 26.31 27.70
C VAL A 449 -15.47 24.94 28.36
N ALA A 450 -15.39 24.85 29.68
CA ALA A 450 -15.58 23.61 30.41
C ALA A 450 -16.99 23.05 30.24
N VAL A 451 -18.01 23.90 30.30
CA VAL A 451 -19.40 23.49 30.05
C VAL A 451 -19.58 23.05 28.59
N ALA A 452 -19.11 23.86 27.63
CA ALA A 452 -19.25 23.57 26.20
C ALA A 452 -18.57 22.25 25.80
N LEU A 453 -17.44 21.93 26.42
CA LEU A 453 -16.68 20.73 26.13
C LEU A 453 -16.91 19.59 27.14
N SER A 454 -17.81 19.78 28.13
CA SER A 454 -18.01 18.82 29.22
C SER A 454 -16.70 18.38 29.90
N LEU A 455 -15.83 19.34 30.22
CA LEU A 455 -14.56 19.08 30.91
C LEU A 455 -14.78 18.81 32.39
N ASP A 456 -14.06 17.85 32.94
CA ASP A 456 -14.04 17.62 34.38
C ASP A 456 -13.14 18.63 35.14
N ALA A 457 -13.20 18.60 36.47
CA ALA A 457 -12.42 19.52 37.30
C ALA A 457 -10.90 19.36 37.12
N ASN A 458 -10.41 18.14 36.88
CA ASN A 458 -8.98 17.84 36.72
C ASN A 458 -8.47 18.23 35.32
N GLU A 459 -9.32 18.16 34.29
CA GLU A 459 -9.02 18.59 32.93
C GLU A 459 -8.84 20.10 32.81
N ARG A 460 -9.38 20.87 33.77
CA ARG A 460 -9.16 22.33 33.87
C ARG A 460 -7.84 22.70 34.54
N LEU A 461 -7.16 21.73 35.17
CA LEU A 461 -5.90 21.95 35.87
C LEU A 461 -4.72 21.55 34.98
N ASP A 462 -3.56 22.12 35.23
CA ASP A 462 -2.31 21.74 34.60
C ASP A 462 -1.59 20.61 35.35
N GLY A 463 -0.38 20.26 34.91
CA GLY A 463 0.45 19.23 35.56
C GLY A 463 0.90 19.57 36.99
N TRP A 464 0.73 20.83 37.42
CA TRP A 464 1.02 21.32 38.78
C TRP A 464 -0.24 21.54 39.62
N GLY A 465 -1.43 21.35 39.04
CA GLY A 465 -2.70 21.55 39.73
C GLY A 465 -3.23 22.99 39.64
N ASN A 466 -2.61 23.84 38.82
CA ASN A 466 -3.05 25.22 38.61
C ASN A 466 -4.10 25.31 37.50
N PRO A 467 -5.09 26.22 37.58
CA PRO A 467 -6.12 26.34 36.55
C PRO A 467 -5.56 26.89 35.23
N ILE A 468 -5.94 26.27 34.12
CA ILE A 468 -5.68 26.77 32.77
C ILE A 468 -6.63 27.94 32.49
N VAL A 469 -6.12 29.03 31.94
CA VAL A 469 -6.88 30.24 31.62
C VAL A 469 -7.10 30.38 30.12
N TYR A 470 -8.32 30.73 29.73
CA TYR A 470 -8.67 31.09 28.36
C TYR A 470 -8.66 32.61 28.18
N ARG A 471 -8.07 33.08 27.08
CA ARG A 471 -8.10 34.49 26.64
C ARG A 471 -8.39 34.56 25.15
N LEU A 472 -9.24 35.51 24.75
CA LEU A 472 -9.39 35.84 23.34
C LEU A 472 -8.24 36.74 22.90
N GLU A 473 -7.63 36.46 21.75
CA GLU A 473 -6.63 37.31 21.10
C GLU A 473 -7.12 37.72 19.70
N ASP A 474 -6.54 38.77 19.12
CA ASP A 474 -6.94 39.27 17.81
C ASP A 474 -6.86 38.20 16.72
N GLY A 475 -8.00 37.69 16.28
CA GLY A 475 -8.11 36.64 15.27
C GLY A 475 -7.93 35.21 15.79
N GLY A 476 -8.07 34.96 17.09
CA GLY A 476 -7.96 33.64 17.66
C GLY A 476 -8.20 33.57 19.16
N PHE A 477 -7.73 32.50 19.79
CA PHE A 477 -7.73 32.36 21.24
C PHE A 477 -6.41 31.77 21.74
N MET A 478 -6.15 32.02 23.02
CA MET A 478 -5.02 31.52 23.78
C MET A 478 -5.54 30.74 24.99
N LEU A 479 -4.93 29.59 25.24
CA LEU A 479 -4.93 28.93 26.53
C LEU A 479 -3.58 29.20 27.19
N ALA A 480 -3.56 29.55 28.47
CA ALA A 480 -2.35 29.82 29.24
C ALA A 480 -2.36 29.01 30.55
N SER A 481 -1.23 28.43 30.90
CA SER A 481 -0.98 27.74 32.16
C SER A 481 0.05 28.53 32.96
N PRO A 482 -0.14 28.76 34.27
CA PRO A 482 0.85 29.47 35.09
C PRO A 482 2.15 28.66 35.25
N GLY A 483 2.12 27.34 35.04
CA GLY A 483 3.30 26.51 35.16
C GLY A 483 3.71 26.28 36.62
N PRO A 484 5.01 26.02 36.89
CA PRO A 484 5.51 25.68 38.21
C PRO A 484 5.31 26.75 39.31
N ASP A 485 5.33 28.03 38.95
CA ASP A 485 5.28 29.13 39.92
C ASP A 485 3.85 29.53 40.33
N GLY A 486 2.84 29.05 39.60
CA GLY A 486 1.43 29.33 39.86
C GLY A 486 0.98 30.76 39.49
N ALA A 487 1.83 31.58 38.88
CA ALA A 487 1.56 32.98 38.59
C ALA A 487 1.49 33.26 37.09
N ILE A 488 0.33 33.71 36.60
CA ILE A 488 0.16 34.07 35.19
C ILE A 488 0.91 35.36 34.86
N GLY A 489 1.59 35.36 33.71
CA GLY A 489 2.39 36.46 33.21
C GLY A 489 3.87 36.35 33.59
N SER A 490 4.28 35.19 34.10
CA SER A 490 5.69 34.91 34.37
C SER A 490 6.39 34.32 33.13
N ASN A 491 7.71 34.16 33.21
CA ASN A 491 8.48 33.49 32.15
C ASN A 491 8.23 31.96 32.11
N ASP A 492 7.54 31.42 33.11
CA ASP A 492 7.26 29.99 33.24
C ASP A 492 5.88 29.61 32.66
N ASP A 493 5.14 30.58 32.14
CA ASP A 493 3.84 30.38 31.50
C ASP A 493 3.96 29.44 30.29
N ILE A 494 3.03 28.48 30.20
CA ILE A 494 2.86 27.64 29.02
C ILE A 494 1.69 28.17 28.23
N GLU A 495 1.92 28.59 27.00
CA GLU A 495 0.89 29.10 26.11
C GLU A 495 0.57 28.13 24.96
N TYR A 496 -0.72 28.05 24.61
CA TYR A 496 -1.22 27.42 23.39
C TYR A 496 -2.12 28.42 22.66
N ARG A 497 -1.70 28.86 21.48
CA ARG A 497 -2.44 29.82 20.64
C ARG A 497 -3.00 29.15 19.40
N ARG A 498 -4.21 29.56 18.99
CA ARG A 498 -4.83 29.10 17.74
C ARG A 498 -5.62 30.22 17.09
N SER A 499 -5.39 30.43 15.79
CA SER A 499 -6.18 31.36 14.99
C SER A 499 -7.55 30.76 14.65
N LEU A 500 -8.57 31.61 14.65
CA LEU A 500 -9.90 31.28 14.14
C LEU A 500 -10.01 31.77 12.69
N PRO A 501 -10.66 31.01 11.79
CA PRO A 501 -10.96 31.50 10.46
C PRO A 501 -11.86 32.74 10.59
N ARG A 502 -11.48 33.83 9.90
CA ARG A 502 -12.25 35.08 9.86
C ARG A 502 -13.49 34.95 9.00
#